data_AF-A0A537AF79-F1
#
_entry.id   AF-A0A537AF79-F1
#
_cell.length_a   1.000
_cell.length_b   1.000
_cell.length_c   1.000
_cell.angle_alpha   90.00
_cell.angle_beta   90.00
_cell.angle_gamma   90.00
#
_symmetry.space_group_name_H-M   'P 1'
#
loop_
_entity.id
_entity.type
_entity.pdbx_description
1 polymer ?
#
loop_
_entity_poly.entity_id
_entity_poly.type
_entity_poly.pdbx_seq_one_letter_code
_entity_poly.pdbx_strand_id
1 'polypeptide(L)'
;MATKNVRMELMVSKWGNSLAVRLPAESAKKIGVGEGDTLIAEVSPDGRLVLAPEGRAIGKAEGRRLRQFLDRQKETAPVVGDMRRGARY
;
A
#
# COMPACT_ATOMS: atom_id res chain seq x y z
N MET A 1 5.24 17.99 -2.99
CA MET A 1 4.53 17.99 -4.29
C MET A 1 3.44 16.94 -4.23
N ALA A 2 2.18 17.33 -4.30
CA ALA A 2 1.05 16.40 -4.26
C ALA A 2 1.05 15.55 -5.53
N THR A 3 1.08 14.23 -5.39
CA THR A 3 0.90 13.29 -6.50
C THR A 3 -0.48 13.54 -7.12
N LYS A 4 -0.51 14.07 -8.35
CA LYS A 4 -1.74 14.28 -9.11
C LYS A 4 -2.40 12.93 -9.33
N ASN A 5 -3.61 12.75 -8.81
CA ASN A 5 -4.42 11.57 -9.12
C ASN A 5 -4.75 11.60 -10.62
N VAL A 6 -4.31 10.58 -11.34
CA VAL A 6 -4.63 10.39 -12.74
C VAL A 6 -5.91 9.55 -12.80
N ARG A 7 -6.99 10.12 -13.32
CA ARG A 7 -8.19 9.36 -13.70
C ARG A 7 -8.03 8.89 -15.13
N MET A 8 -8.43 7.65 -15.39
CA MET A 8 -8.49 7.06 -16.72
C MET A 8 -9.73 6.19 -16.82
N GLU A 9 -10.30 6.13 -18.01
CA GLU A 9 -11.40 5.22 -18.32
C GLU A 9 -10.80 3.91 -18.83
N LEU A 10 -11.27 2.78 -18.30
CA LEU A 10 -10.85 1.45 -18.70
C LEU A 10 -12.07 0.67 -19.18
N MET A 11 -11.94 -0.02 -20.30
CA MET A 11 -12.99 -0.90 -20.80
C MET A 11 -12.87 -2.26 -20.14
N VAL A 12 -14.01 -2.76 -19.63
CA VAL A 12 -14.13 -4.11 -19.11
C VAL A 12 -14.40 -5.06 -20.26
N SER A 13 -13.68 -6.18 -20.30
CA SER A 13 -13.79 -7.20 -21.35
C SER A 13 -13.92 -8.60 -20.75
N LYS A 14 -14.53 -9.53 -21.48
CA LYS A 14 -14.64 -10.93 -21.06
C LYS A 14 -13.28 -11.62 -21.16
N TRP A 15 -12.88 -12.32 -20.09
CA TRP A 15 -11.74 -13.23 -20.05
C TRP A 15 -12.17 -14.57 -19.45
N GLY A 16 -12.44 -15.55 -20.30
CA GLY A 16 -13.03 -16.82 -19.87
C GLY A 16 -14.40 -16.61 -19.20
N ASN A 17 -14.53 -17.03 -17.94
CA ASN A 17 -15.73 -16.86 -17.11
C ASN A 17 -15.70 -15.58 -16.26
N SER A 18 -14.68 -14.74 -16.42
CA SER A 18 -14.45 -13.55 -15.62
C SER A 18 -14.42 -12.29 -16.47
N LEU A 19 -14.40 -11.15 -15.79
CA LEU A 19 -14.18 -9.84 -16.40
C LEU A 19 -12.75 -9.37 -16.14
N ALA A 20 -12.16 -8.71 -17.13
CA ALA A 20 -10.81 -8.18 -17.06
C ALA A 20 -10.79 -6.73 -17.54
N VAL A 21 -9.90 -5.94 -16.94
CA VAL A 21 -9.52 -4.61 -17.43
C VAL A 21 -8.08 -4.67 -17.91
N ARG A 22 -7.79 -3.99 -19.02
CA ARG A 22 -6.41 -3.87 -19.50
C ARG A 22 -5.72 -2.78 -18.71
N LEU A 23 -4.59 -3.13 -18.07
CA LEU A 23 -3.75 -2.17 -17.39
C LEU A 23 -2.83 -1.49 -18.41
N PRO A 24 -2.91 -0.16 -18.63
CA PRO A 24 -1.99 0.53 -19.52
C PRO A 24 -0.54 0.38 -19.05
N ALA A 25 0.41 0.27 -19.97
CA ALA A 25 1.83 0.04 -19.66
C ALA A 25 2.41 1.10 -18.69
N GLU A 26 2.00 2.36 -18.83
CA GLU A 26 2.41 3.44 -17.94
C GLU A 26 1.88 3.28 -16.52
N SER A 27 0.67 2.73 -16.36
CA SER A 27 0.09 2.41 -15.06
C SER A 27 0.82 1.23 -14.42
N ALA A 28 1.06 0.16 -15.20
CA ALA A 28 1.81 -1.02 -14.78
C ALA A 28 3.22 -0.66 -14.27
N LYS A 29 3.96 0.16 -15.02
CA LYS A 29 5.29 0.67 -14.61
C LYS A 29 5.24 1.48 -13.32
N LYS A 30 4.22 2.33 -13.13
CA LYS A 30 4.08 3.16 -11.92
C LYS A 30 3.79 2.33 -10.67
N ILE A 31 2.96 1.30 -10.80
CA ILE A 31 2.69 0.40 -9.68
C ILE A 31 3.78 -0.67 -9.51
N GLY A 32 4.63 -0.85 -10.52
CA GLY A 32 5.80 -1.72 -10.48
C GLY A 32 5.44 -3.19 -10.71
N VAL A 33 4.45 -3.46 -11.56
CA VAL A 33 4.04 -4.83 -11.92
C VAL A 33 4.29 -5.12 -13.40
N GLY A 34 4.69 -6.36 -13.66
CA GLY A 34 4.86 -6.94 -14.98
C GLY A 34 3.94 -8.13 -15.22
N GLU A 35 4.16 -8.80 -16.35
CA GLU A 35 3.51 -10.07 -16.64
C GLU A 35 3.99 -11.16 -15.68
N GLY A 36 3.06 -11.95 -15.14
CA GLY A 36 3.35 -12.98 -14.15
C GLY A 36 3.32 -12.51 -12.69
N ASP A 37 3.26 -11.21 -12.43
CA ASP A 37 3.16 -10.67 -11.07
C ASP A 37 1.74 -10.80 -10.50
N THR A 38 1.65 -10.99 -9.18
CA THR A 38 0.39 -11.06 -8.45
C THR A 38 -0.03 -9.68 -7.96
N LEU A 39 -1.30 -9.32 -8.21
CA LEU A 39 -1.98 -8.19 -7.58
C LEU A 39 -2.98 -8.70 -6.54
N ILE A 40 -2.98 -8.06 -5.37
CA ILE A 40 -4.01 -8.22 -4.35
C ILE A 40 -5.12 -7.22 -4.62
N ALA A 41 -6.35 -7.73 -4.63
CA ALA A 41 -7.56 -6.94 -4.85
C ALA A 41 -8.36 -6.82 -3.55
N GLU A 42 -8.62 -5.59 -3.13
CA GLU A 42 -9.52 -5.28 -2.01
C GLU A 42 -10.76 -4.56 -2.54
N VAL A 43 -11.93 -5.10 -2.21
CA VAL A 43 -13.23 -4.50 -2.52
C VAL A 43 -13.74 -3.83 -1.26
N SER A 44 -13.82 -2.50 -1.28
CA SER A 44 -14.39 -1.72 -0.19
C SER A 44 -15.93 -1.83 -0.18
N PRO A 45 -16.59 -1.67 0.97
CA PRO A 45 -18.06 -1.74 1.06
C PRO A 45 -18.80 -0.72 0.18
N ASP A 46 -18.15 0.37 -0.19
CA ASP A 46 -18.67 1.40 -1.10
C ASP A 46 -18.44 1.08 -2.58
N GLY A 47 -18.01 -0.14 -2.90
CA GLY A 47 -17.82 -0.63 -4.26
C GLY A 47 -16.50 -0.20 -4.90
N ARG A 48 -15.58 0.44 -4.16
CA ARG A 48 -14.24 0.74 -4.68
C ARG A 48 -13.37 -0.51 -4.73
N LEU A 49 -12.78 -0.77 -5.90
CA LEU A 49 -11.76 -1.80 -6.08
C LEU A 49 -10.37 -1.19 -5.99
N VAL A 50 -9.55 -1.65 -5.04
CA VAL A 50 -8.16 -1.25 -4.88
C VAL A 50 -7.26 -2.43 -5.27
N LEU A 51 -6.34 -2.19 -6.20
CA LEU A 51 -5.34 -3.18 -6.62
C LEU A 51 -3.95 -2.74 -6.16
N ALA A 52 -3.23 -3.65 -5.51
CA ALA A 52 -1.85 -3.41 -5.07
C ALA A 52 -0.97 -4.64 -5.36
N PRO A 53 0.30 -4.46 -5.73
CA PRO A 53 1.23 -5.59 -5.85
C PRO A 53 1.38 -6.35 -4.53
N GLU A 54 1.42 -7.68 -4.64
CA GLU A 54 1.72 -8.57 -3.52
C GLU A 54 3.12 -8.24 -2.97
N GLY A 55 3.20 -7.95 -1.67
CA GLY A 55 4.49 -7.76 -1.00
C GLY A 55 5.16 -6.41 -1.20
N ARG A 56 4.44 -5.31 -1.49
CA ARG A 56 5.06 -3.98 -1.53
C ARG A 56 5.61 -3.60 -0.15
N ALA A 57 6.91 -3.79 0.02
CA ALA A 57 7.70 -3.14 1.06
C ALA A 57 7.37 -1.65 1.03
N ILE A 58 7.09 -1.07 2.20
CA ILE A 58 6.84 0.36 2.39
C ILE A 58 7.82 1.14 1.51
N GLY A 59 7.30 1.78 0.46
CA GLY A 59 8.14 2.43 -0.54
C GLY A 59 9.06 3.46 0.15
N LYS A 60 10.27 3.70 -0.36
CA LYS A 60 11.25 4.62 0.27
C LYS A 60 10.67 6.00 0.62
N ALA A 61 9.66 6.48 -0.13
CA ALA A 61 8.94 7.72 0.15
C ALA A 61 8.02 7.58 1.38
N GLU A 62 7.19 6.54 1.43
CA GLU A 62 6.34 6.20 2.56
C GLU A 62 7.16 5.91 3.82
N GLY A 63 8.29 5.21 3.70
CA GLY A 63 9.20 4.96 4.82
C GLY A 63 9.90 6.23 5.32
N ARG A 64 10.07 7.25 4.46
CA ARG A 64 10.54 8.58 4.86
C ARG A 64 9.43 9.39 5.55
N ARG A 65 8.20 9.31 5.05
CA ARG A 65 7.03 9.94 5.71
C ARG A 65 6.79 9.34 7.09
N LEU A 66 6.88 8.02 7.21
CA LEU A 66 6.75 7.32 8.48
C LEU A 66 7.84 7.78 9.46
N ARG A 67 9.11 7.85 9.02
CA ARG A 67 10.19 8.40 9.86
C ARG A 67 9.94 9.84 10.29
N GLN A 68 9.57 10.73 9.37
CA GLN A 68 9.23 12.12 9.72
C GLN A 68 8.05 12.22 10.69
N PHE A 69 7.07 11.31 10.56
CA PHE A 69 5.95 11.26 11.49
C PHE A 69 6.39 10.80 12.87
N LEU A 70 7.23 9.76 12.95
CA LEU A 70 7.82 9.27 14.20
C LEU A 70 8.70 10.33 14.87
N ASP A 71 9.51 11.09 14.11
CA ASP A 71 10.36 12.17 14.62
C ASP A 71 9.55 13.30 15.28
N ARG A 72 8.28 13.47 14.90
CA ARG A 72 7.36 14.47 15.50
C ARG A 72 6.65 13.96 16.75
N GLN A 73 6.68 12.66 17.01
CA GLN A 73 6.06 12.10 18.21
C GLN A 73 6.98 12.40 19.40
N LYS A 74 6.39 12.88 20.50
CA LYS A 74 7.12 13.02 21.75
C LYS A 74 7.46 11.63 22.26
N GLU A 75 8.74 11.32 22.41
CA GLU A 75 9.17 10.06 23.00
C GLU A 75 8.61 9.98 24.43
N THR A 76 7.78 8.97 24.67
CA THR A 76 7.19 8.72 25.99
C THR A 76 8.10 7.83 26.81
N ALA A 77 7.98 7.91 28.14
CA ALA A 77 8.70 7.01 29.03
C ALA A 77 8.44 5.53 28.65
N PRO A 78 9.47 4.67 28.65
CA PRO A 78 9.37 3.30 28.18
C PRO A 78 8.69 2.40 29.23
N VAL A 79 7.36 2.38 29.21
CA VAL A 79 6.52 1.61 30.16
C VAL A 79 6.90 0.12 30.20
N VAL A 80 7.07 -0.52 29.04
CA VAL A 80 7.43 -1.95 28.98
C VAL A 80 8.83 -2.21 29.56
N GLY A 81 9.76 -1.27 29.38
CA GLY A 81 11.09 -1.35 29.96
C GLY A 81 11.06 -1.23 31.47
N ASP A 82 10.27 -0.31 32.00
CA ASP A 82 10.07 -0.14 33.45
C ASP A 82 9.39 -1.37 34.07
N MET A 83 8.35 -1.91 33.43
CA MET A 83 7.68 -3.14 33.86
C MET A 83 8.64 -4.33 33.92
N ARG A 84 9.50 -4.50 32.93
CA ARG A 84 10.50 -5.60 32.91
C ARG A 84 11.59 -5.43 33.97
N ARG A 85 11.99 -4.20 34.28
CA ARG A 85 12.95 -3.92 35.36
C ARG A 85 12.34 -4.14 36.74
N GLY A 86 11.07 -3.78 36.91
CA GLY A 86 10.32 -3.96 38.17
C GLY A 86 9.84 -5.39 38.41
N ALA A 87 9.72 -6.22 37.37
CA ALA A 87 9.32 -7.63 37.48
C ALA A 87 10.45 -8.59 37.86
N ARG A 88 11.60 -8.07 38.34
CA ARG A 88 12.64 -8.89 38.97
C ARG A 88 12.12 -9.39 40.32
N TYR A 89 11.54 -10.59 40.32
CA TYR A 89 11.42 -11.44 41.50
C TYR A 89 12.78 -12.00 41.90
#